data_AF-A0AAW3ZNZ7-F1
#
_entry.id   AF-A0AAW3ZNZ7-F1
#
_cell.length_a   1.000
_cell.length_b   1.000
_cell.length_c   1.000
_cell.angle_alpha   90.00
_cell.angle_beta   90.00
_cell.angle_gamma   90.00
#
_symmetry.space_group_name_H-M   'P 1'
#
loop_
_entity.id
_entity.type
_entity.pdbx_description
1 polymer ?
#
loop_
_entity_poly.entity_id
_entity_poly.type
_entity_poly.pdbx_seq_one_letter_code
_entity_poly.pdbx_strand_id
1 'polypeptide(L)' 'MIDTTVLEQAVLSYLNQEKKPVAIGKIVDEVVRTAGDPDPSDLKLAALRLVDSGRAEINRRWEFSISEAAGAGEAIAR' A
#
# COMPACT_ATOMS: atom_id res chain seq x y z
N MET A 1 11.22 -16.16 -0.66
CA MET A 1 10.31 -15.52 0.30
C MET A 1 10.45 -14.02 0.04
N ILE A 2 9.39 -13.33 -0.37
CA ILE A 2 9.46 -11.89 -0.68
C ILE A 2 9.42 -11.15 0.66
N ASP A 3 10.38 -10.28 0.92
CA ASP A 3 10.38 -9.44 2.12
C ASP A 3 9.13 -8.55 2.15
N THR A 4 8.40 -8.57 3.27
CA THR A 4 7.14 -7.82 3.44
C THR A 4 7.30 -6.32 3.19
N THR A 5 8.48 -5.76 3.44
CA THR A 5 8.80 -4.36 3.15
C THR A 5 8.75 -4.02 1.65
N VAL A 6 9.07 -4.97 0.77
CA VAL A 6 8.95 -4.78 -0.69
C VAL A 6 7.47 -4.67 -1.09
N LEU A 7 6.62 -5.50 -0.49
CA LEU A 7 5.17 -5.43 -0.70
C LEU A 7 4.62 -4.09 -0.20
N GLU A 8 5.03 -3.63 0.98
CA GLU A 8 4.62 -2.33 1.52
C GLU A 8 4.99 -1.17 0.58
N GLN A 9 6.21 -1.16 0.03
CA GLN A 9 6.64 -0.14 -0.93
C GLN A 9 5.89 -0.21 -2.26
N ALA A 10 5.61 -1.42 -2.77
CA ALA A 10 4.84 -1.60 -4.00
C ALA A 10 3.39 -1.08 -3.84
N VAL A 11 2.75 -1.40 -2.71
CA VAL A 11 1.42 -0.89 -2.35
C VAL A 11 1.42 0.64 -2.29
N LEU A 12 2.38 1.24 -1.59
CA LEU A 12 2.48 2.70 -1.46
C LEU A 12 2.73 3.38 -2.80
N SER A 13 3.65 2.85 -3.61
CA SER A 13 3.93 3.39 -4.94
C SER A 13 2.68 3.38 -5.81
N TYR A 14 1.90 2.31 -5.77
CA TYR A 14 0.65 2.21 -6.52
C TYR A 14 -0.42 3.18 -6.01
N LEU A 15 -0.63 3.24 -4.69
CA LEU A 15 -1.57 4.18 -4.08
C LEU A 15 -1.19 5.65 -4.32
N ASN A 16 0.10 5.96 -4.43
CA ASN A 16 0.58 7.32 -4.72
C ASN A 16 0.36 7.73 -6.19
N GLN A 17 0.32 6.76 -7.12
CA GLN A 17 -0.03 6.99 -8.53
C GLN A 17 -1.54 7.19 -8.70
N GLU A 18 -2.33 6.45 -7.93
CA GLU A 18 -3.78 6.52 -7.96
C GLU A 18 -4.29 7.70 -7.12
N LYS A 19 -4.78 8.76 -7.79
CA LYS A 19 -5.38 9.94 -7.11
C LYS A 19 -6.74 9.68 -6.45
N LYS A 20 -7.13 8.41 -6.28
CA LYS A 20 -8.43 7.98 -5.78
C LYS A 20 -8.25 6.77 -4.87
N PRO A 21 -9.17 6.53 -3.93
CA PRO A 21 -9.17 5.30 -3.14
C PRO A 21 -9.21 4.06 -4.03
N VAL A 22 -8.36 3.08 -3.73
CA VAL A 22 -8.14 1.88 -4.54
C VAL A 22 -8.62 0.64 -3.80
N ALA A 23 -9.43 -0.18 -4.46
CA ALA A 23 -9.87 -1.46 -3.89
C ALA A 23 -8.69 -2.42 -3.71
N ILE A 24 -8.70 -3.20 -2.62
CA ILE A 24 -7.65 -4.18 -2.31
C ILE A 24 -7.35 -5.14 -3.46
N GLY A 25 -8.36 -5.54 -4.25
CA GLY A 25 -8.17 -6.42 -5.41
C GLY A 25 -7.23 -5.83 -6.47
N LYS A 26 -7.34 -4.53 -6.75
CA LYS A 26 -6.42 -3.87 -7.70
C LYS A 26 -4.99 -3.75 -7.16
N ILE A 27 -4.87 -3.55 -5.85
CA ILE A 27 -3.57 -3.53 -5.17
C ILE A 27 -2.94 -4.93 -5.27
N VAL A 28 -3.72 -5.99 -5.09
CA VAL A 28 -3.27 -7.38 -5.27
C VAL A 28 -2.78 -7.60 -6.70
N ASP A 29 -3.60 -7.26 -7.69
CA ASP A 29 -3.24 -7.46 -9.10
C ASP A 29 -1.94 -6.72 -9.46
N GLU A 30 -1.77 -5.48 -8.99
CA GLU A 30 -0.58 -4.69 -9.29
C GLU A 30 0.67 -5.21 -8.56
N VAL A 31 0.55 -5.58 -7.28
CA VAL A 31 1.66 -6.13 -6.52
C VAL A 31 2.06 -7.51 -7.04
N VAL A 32 1.10 -8.32 -7.50
CA VAL A 32 1.40 -9.57 -8.21
C VAL A 32 2.19 -9.27 -9.49
N ARG A 33 1.76 -8.28 -10.27
CA ARG A 33 2.46 -7.88 -11.51
C ARG A 33 3.89 -7.40 -11.27
N THR A 34 4.16 -6.71 -10.16
CA THR A 34 5.47 -6.10 -9.87
C THR A 34 6.40 -6.97 -9.04
N ALA A 35 5.89 -7.66 -8.03
CA ALA A 35 6.66 -8.45 -7.08
C ALA A 35 6.63 -9.96 -7.34
N GLY A 36 5.76 -10.46 -8.23
CA GLY A 36 5.62 -11.88 -8.56
C GLY A 36 4.34 -12.49 -8.00
N ASP A 37 4.37 -13.69 -7.44
CA ASP A 37 3.16 -14.31 -6.84
C ASP A 37 3.27 -14.26 -5.30
N PRO A 38 3.03 -13.10 -4.65
CA PRO A 38 3.04 -12.99 -3.20
C PRO A 38 1.83 -13.73 -2.61
N ASP A 39 2.01 -14.28 -1.41
CA ASP A 39 0.89 -14.84 -0.67
C ASP A 39 -0.15 -13.73 -0.37
N PRO A 40 -1.44 -13.95 -0.65
CA PRO A 40 -2.48 -12.95 -0.36
C PRO A 40 -2.53 -12.52 1.11
N SER A 41 -2.12 -13.39 2.03
CA SER A 41 -2.04 -13.12 3.47
C SER A 41 -0.93 -12.13 3.79
N ASP A 42 0.23 -12.26 3.14
CA ASP A 42 1.37 -11.35 3.31
C ASP A 42 1.04 -9.96 2.78
N LEU A 43 0.35 -9.89 1.64
CA LEU A 43 -0.10 -8.63 1.07
C LEU A 43 -1.15 -7.94 1.95
N LYS A 44 -2.11 -8.72 2.47
CA LYS A 44 -3.11 -8.20 3.41
C LYS A 44 -2.43 -7.67 4.67
N LEU A 45 -1.44 -8.39 5.19
CA LEU A 45 -0.68 -7.98 6.36
C LEU A 45 0.12 -6.70 6.08
N ALA A 46 0.78 -6.59 4.94
CA ALA A 46 1.47 -5.36 4.50
C ALA A 46 0.50 -4.17 4.41
N ALA A 47 -0.65 -4.34 3.77
CA ALA A 47 -1.66 -3.28 3.66
C ALA A 47 -2.20 -2.84 5.04
N LEU A 48 -2.45 -3.79 5.96
CA LEU A 48 -2.87 -3.48 7.32
C LEU A 48 -1.78 -2.77 8.13
N ARG A 49 -0.50 -3.14 7.97
CA ARG A 49 0.62 -2.44 8.63
C ARG A 49 0.78 -1.01 8.12
N LEU A 50 0.53 -0.78 6.84
CA LEU A 50 0.50 0.58 6.29
C LEU A 50 -0.62 1.43 6.90
N VAL A 51 -1.78 0.82 7.17
CA VAL A 51 -2.87 1.51 7.87
C VAL A 51 -2.52 1.77 9.34
N ASP A 52 -2.00 0.77 10.04
CA ASP A 52 -1.61 0.86 11.45
C ASP A 52 -0.50 1.91 11.68
N SER A 53 0.46 2.00 10.76
CA SER A 53 1.52 3.01 10.78
C SER A 53 1.05 4.42 10.36
N GLY A 54 -0.23 4.58 9.99
CA GLY A 54 -0.78 5.85 9.51
C GLY A 54 -0.26 6.26 8.14
N ARG A 55 0.38 5.35 7.38
CA ARG A 55 0.88 5.61 6.02
C ARG A 55 -0.20 5.47 4.96
N ALA A 56 -1.21 4.65 5.23
CA ALA A 56 -2.40 4.47 4.41
C ALA A 56 -3.67 4.60 5.26
N GLU A 57 -4.79 4.84 4.63
CA GLU A 57 -6.11 4.84 5.23
C GLU A 57 -7.00 3.87 4.48
N ILE A 58 -7.92 3.23 5.20
CA ILE A 58 -8.92 2.35 4.60
C ILE A 58 -10.32 2.91 4.91
N ASN A 59 -11.14 3.06 3.87
CA ASN A 59 -12.51 3.52 4.04
C ASN A 59 -13.47 2.35 4.34
N ARG A 60 -14.74 2.66 4.63
CA ARG A 60 -15.78 1.66 4.93
C ARG A 60 -16.11 0.72 3.76
N ARG A 61 -15.67 1.05 2.55
CA ARG A 61 -15.81 0.26 1.33
C ARG A 61 -14.59 -0.63 1.07
N TRP A 62 -13.66 -0.73 2.03
CA TRP A 62 -12.41 -1.48 1.90
C TRP A 62 -11.51 -0.96 0.75
N GLU A 63 -11.57 0.34 0.48
CA GLU A 63 -10.67 1.01 -0.46
C GLU A 63 -9.57 1.73 0.32
N PHE A 64 -8.33 1.60 -0.15
CA PHE A 64 -7.14 2.16 0.46
C PHE A 64 -6.74 3.46 -0.23
N SER A 65 -6.23 4.41 0.54
CA SER A 65 -5.63 5.65 0.04
C SER A 65 -4.37 5.95 0.85
N ILE A 66 -3.43 6.70 0.29
CA ILE A 66 -2.34 7.27 1.08
C ILE A 66 -2.93 8.21 2.13
N SER A 67 -2.48 8.10 3.38
CA SER A 67 -2.86 9.09 4.37
C SER A 67 -2.15 10.39 4.10
N GLU A 68 -2.84 11.53 4.15
CA GLU A 68 -2.19 12.84 4.00
C GLU A 68 -1.09 13.05 5.07
N ALA A 69 -1.23 12.42 6.24
CA ALA A 69 -0.20 12.39 7.29
C ALA A 69 1.11 11.72 6.82
N ALA A 70 1.04 10.75 5.92
CA ALA A 70 2.18 10.03 5.36
C ALA A 70 3.01 10.90 4.39
N GLY A 71 2.40 11.95 3.82
CA GLY A 71 3.04 12.88 2.88
C GLY A 71 3.68 14.11 3.54
N ALA A 72 3.38 14.39 4.82
CA ALA A 72 3.83 15.60 5.50
C ALA A 72 5.14 15.44 6.31
N GLY A 73 5.65 14.21 6.45
CA GLY A 73 6.86 13.88 7.22
C GLY A 73 8.08 13.43 6.41
N GLU A 74 7.90 13.05 5.15
CA GLU A 74 8.99 12.69 4.21
C GLU A 74 8.99 13.63 3.00
N ALA A 75 8.92 14.93 3.25
CA ALA A 75 9.68 15.83 2.40
C ALA A 75 11.15 15.51 2.69
N ILE A 76 11.76 14.62 1.90
CA ILE A 76 13.20 14.45 1.88
C ILE A 76 13.76 15.80 1.43
N ALA A 77 14.05 16.65 2.39
CA ALA A 77 14.77 17.88 2.21
C ALA A 77 16.23 17.52 1.93
N ARG A 78 16.50 17.23 0.65
CA ARG A 78 17.81 17.00 0.02
C ARG A 78 18.47 15.64 0.27
#